data_AF-A0A2S6WJA8-F1
#
_entry.id   AF-A0A2S6WJA8-F1
#
_cell.length_a   1.000
_cell.length_b   1.000
_cell.length_c   1.000
_cell.angle_alpha   90.00
_cell.angle_beta   90.00
_cell.angle_gamma   90.00
#
_symmetry.space_group_name_H-M   'P 1'
#
loop_
_entity.id
_entity.type
_entity.pdbx_description
1 polymer ?
#
loop_
_entity_poly.entity_id
_entity_poly.type
_entity_poly.pdbx_seq_one_letter_code
_entity_poly.pdbx_strand_id
1 'polypeptide(L)'
;MHIGIGRTADERNALTVAHHEPAPYTEATDPAYAERAAETFTLRKAGPDLLVLSGPCPRCAAPLEVPLPHMVFRGLDGVLALFRPSPRRPAPDVRDEPVVCACEEHHPDRPEGRKGCGAYWVLRISGGDA
;
A
#
# COMPACT_ATOMS: atom_id res chain seq x y z
N MET A 1 -13.98 -7.55 0.71
CA MET A 1 -14.06 -6.55 1.80
C MET A 1 -13.41 -5.26 1.29
N HIS A 2 -13.90 -4.09 1.70
CA HIS A 2 -13.50 -2.77 1.17
C HIS A 2 -13.18 -1.83 2.34
N ILE A 3 -12.15 -0.96 2.22
CA ILE A 3 -11.82 0.08 3.20
C ILE A 3 -12.50 1.40 2.79
N GLY A 4 -13.14 2.10 3.75
CA GLY A 4 -13.76 3.42 3.58
C GLY A 4 -13.08 4.51 4.43
N ILE A 5 -13.31 5.78 4.09
CA ILE A 5 -12.66 6.94 4.72
C ILE A 5 -13.43 7.39 5.98
N GLY A 6 -12.77 7.44 7.14
CA GLY A 6 -13.43 7.77 8.43
C GLY A 6 -12.54 8.47 9.46
N ARG A 7 -12.87 9.76 9.68
CA ARG A 7 -12.65 10.75 10.77
C ARG A 7 -11.62 10.54 11.91
N THR A 8 -11.01 11.70 12.25
CA THR A 8 -10.07 12.00 13.34
C THR A 8 -10.68 12.09 14.74
N ALA A 9 -9.94 11.58 15.73
CA ALA A 9 -9.85 11.91 17.16
C ALA A 9 -9.00 10.76 17.78
N ASP A 10 -8.21 10.83 18.84
CA ASP A 10 -7.68 11.83 19.77
C ASP A 10 -6.63 11.02 20.57
N GLU A 11 -5.71 11.71 21.20
CA GLU A 11 -4.57 11.20 21.95
C GLU A 11 -4.93 10.15 23.02
N ARG A 12 -4.11 9.07 23.07
CA ARG A 12 -3.71 8.22 24.21
C ARG A 12 -3.70 6.73 23.85
N ASN A 13 -2.53 6.18 23.50
CA ASN A 13 -2.07 4.95 24.14
C ASN A 13 -0.58 4.69 23.90
N ALA A 14 0.11 4.29 24.98
CA ALA A 14 1.53 3.97 24.99
C ALA A 14 1.86 2.82 24.02
N LEU A 15 2.86 3.05 23.18
CA LEU A 15 3.41 2.13 22.19
C LEU A 15 4.02 0.90 22.87
N THR A 16 3.20 -0.09 23.18
CA THR A 16 3.70 -1.47 23.30
C THR A 16 3.90 -1.96 21.88
N VAL A 17 5.08 -1.69 21.31
CA VAL A 17 5.48 -2.29 20.04
C VAL A 17 5.57 -3.79 20.32
N ALA A 18 4.60 -4.55 19.84
CA ALA A 18 4.66 -6.01 19.93
C ALA A 18 5.94 -6.44 19.20
N HIS A 19 6.98 -6.82 19.97
CA HIS A 19 8.19 -7.40 19.44
C HIS A 19 7.86 -8.79 18.90
N HIS A 20 7.41 -8.83 17.65
CA HIS A 20 7.26 -10.06 16.88
C HIS A 20 8.66 -10.59 16.56
N GLU A 21 8.91 -11.87 16.86
CA GLU A 21 10.15 -12.53 16.46
C GLU A 21 10.30 -12.41 14.93
N PRO A 22 11.49 -12.03 14.42
CA PRO A 22 11.64 -11.70 13.01
C PRO A 22 11.44 -12.94 12.15
N ALA A 23 10.30 -13.02 11.46
CA ALA A 23 10.02 -14.09 10.52
C ALA A 23 11.13 -14.20 9.45
N PRO A 24 11.57 -15.40 9.06
CA PRO A 24 12.49 -15.57 7.93
C PRO A 24 11.91 -14.95 6.67
N TYR A 25 12.79 -14.46 5.80
CA TYR A 25 12.43 -13.99 4.48
C TYR A 25 11.83 -15.14 3.68
N THR A 26 10.63 -14.95 3.15
CA THR A 26 10.03 -15.90 2.21
C THR A 26 9.11 -15.14 1.27
N GLU A 27 9.37 -15.27 -0.03
CA GLU A 27 8.45 -14.80 -1.05
C GLU A 27 7.17 -15.64 -1.00
N ALA A 28 6.11 -15.09 -0.43
CA ALA A 28 4.87 -15.83 -0.21
C ALA A 28 3.64 -14.91 -0.25
N THR A 29 2.53 -15.50 -0.68
CA THR A 29 1.20 -14.90 -0.58
C THR A 29 0.26 -15.89 0.11
N ASP A 30 -0.74 -15.35 0.79
CA ASP A 30 -1.78 -16.09 1.49
C ASP A 30 -3.09 -15.30 1.36
N PRO A 31 -4.24 -15.94 1.05
CA PRO A 31 -5.52 -15.23 0.95
C PRO A 31 -5.85 -14.37 2.17
N ALA A 32 -5.48 -14.81 3.37
CA ALA A 32 -5.74 -14.08 4.60
C ALA A 32 -4.83 -12.84 4.77
N TYR A 33 -3.77 -12.67 3.96
CA TYR A 33 -3.01 -11.41 3.93
C TYR A 33 -3.86 -10.26 3.42
N ALA A 34 -4.62 -10.49 2.35
CA ALA A 34 -5.50 -9.46 1.80
C ALA A 34 -6.64 -9.11 2.78
N GLU A 35 -7.18 -10.11 3.49
CA GLU A 35 -8.22 -9.91 4.50
C GLU A 35 -7.69 -9.09 5.69
N ARG A 36 -6.59 -9.51 6.30
CA ARG A 36 -5.96 -8.78 7.42
C ARG A 36 -5.52 -7.37 7.03
N ALA A 37 -4.98 -7.21 5.83
CA ALA A 37 -4.63 -5.89 5.32
C ALA A 37 -5.89 -5.03 5.13
N ALA A 38 -6.98 -5.58 4.58
CA ALA A 38 -8.24 -4.86 4.43
C ALA A 38 -8.87 -4.42 5.76
N GLU A 39 -8.60 -5.14 6.85
CA GLU A 39 -9.09 -4.79 8.20
C GLU A 39 -8.26 -3.70 8.88
N THR A 40 -6.95 -3.64 8.58
CA THR A 40 -5.99 -2.84 9.35
C THR A 40 -5.42 -1.66 8.57
N PHE A 41 -5.45 -1.71 7.25
CA PHE A 41 -4.92 -0.64 6.41
C PHE A 41 -5.89 0.52 6.34
N THR A 42 -5.33 1.72 6.27
CA THR A 42 -6.06 2.96 6.06
C THR A 42 -5.54 3.63 4.81
N LEU A 43 -6.46 4.27 4.07
CA LEU A 43 -6.14 5.03 2.88
C LEU A 43 -6.32 6.52 3.18
N ARG A 44 -5.26 7.30 3.03
CA ARG A 44 -5.27 8.75 3.26
C ARG A 44 -4.84 9.50 2.01
N LYS A 45 -5.44 10.68 1.77
CA LYS A 45 -4.98 11.60 0.72
C LYS A 45 -3.80 12.41 1.25
N ALA A 46 -2.65 12.30 0.58
CA ALA A 46 -1.41 13.03 0.92
C ALA A 46 -1.17 14.23 0.01
N GLY A 47 -1.91 14.33 -1.09
CA GLY A 47 -1.89 15.44 -2.04
C GLY A 47 -2.99 15.28 -3.09
N PRO A 48 -3.08 16.20 -4.07
CA PRO A 48 -4.11 16.14 -5.11
C PRO A 48 -4.12 14.80 -5.87
N ASP A 49 -2.93 14.27 -6.15
CA ASP A 49 -2.73 13.08 -6.99
C ASP A 49 -2.00 11.94 -6.25
N LEU A 50 -1.93 12.00 -4.92
CA LEU A 50 -1.22 11.00 -4.11
C LEU A 50 -2.12 10.51 -2.96
N LEU A 51 -2.41 9.22 -2.99
CA LEU A 51 -2.94 8.50 -1.84
C LEU A 51 -1.78 7.78 -1.16
N VAL A 52 -1.89 7.58 0.14
CA VAL A 52 -0.99 6.73 0.90
C VAL A 52 -1.81 5.70 1.64
N LEU A 53 -1.42 4.46 1.44
CA LEU A 53 -1.98 3.31 2.09
C LEU A 53 -1.05 2.93 3.27
N SER A 54 -1.57 2.95 4.50
CA SER A 54 -0.78 2.75 5.71
C SER A 54 -1.38 1.65 6.59
N GLY A 55 -0.54 0.75 7.10
CA GLY A 55 -0.95 -0.30 8.04
C GLY A 55 0.14 -1.34 8.30
N PRO A 56 -0.09 -2.32 9.20
CA PRO A 56 0.90 -3.32 9.57
C PRO A 56 0.98 -4.47 8.56
N CYS A 57 2.19 -4.89 8.17
CA CYS A 57 2.38 -6.07 7.34
C CYS A 57 1.62 -7.28 7.92
N PRO A 58 0.75 -7.96 7.15
CA PRO A 58 -0.07 -9.05 7.67
C PRO A 58 0.72 -10.32 8.01
N ARG A 59 2.03 -10.35 7.72
CA ARG A 59 2.97 -11.42 8.08
C ARG A 59 3.85 -11.03 9.27
N CYS A 60 4.63 -9.95 9.16
CA CYS A 60 5.62 -9.57 10.19
C CYS A 60 5.16 -8.46 11.14
N ALA A 61 3.95 -7.92 10.97
CA ALA A 61 3.38 -6.81 11.75
C ALA A 61 4.12 -5.45 11.62
N ALA A 62 5.28 -5.40 10.95
CA ALA A 62 6.02 -4.16 10.71
C ALA A 62 5.13 -3.10 10.02
N PRO A 63 5.18 -1.82 10.45
CA PRO A 63 4.41 -0.76 9.83
C PRO A 63 4.85 -0.52 8.39
N LEU A 64 3.89 -0.33 7.49
CA LEU A 64 4.11 -0.04 6.08
C LEU A 64 3.41 1.26 5.70
N GLU A 65 4.06 2.03 4.83
CA GLU A 65 3.46 3.11 4.05
C GLU A 65 3.70 2.84 2.56
N VAL A 66 2.61 2.76 1.81
CA VAL A 66 2.63 2.45 0.38
C VAL A 66 2.07 3.66 -0.37
N PRO A 67 2.91 4.46 -1.04
CA PRO A 67 2.44 5.57 -1.84
C PRO A 67 1.73 5.05 -3.10
N LEU A 68 0.47 5.46 -3.27
CA LEU A 68 -0.38 5.09 -4.38
C LEU A 68 -0.62 6.33 -5.26
N PRO A 69 -0.02 6.40 -6.45
CA PRO A 69 -0.35 7.47 -7.38
C PRO A 69 -1.82 7.37 -7.78
N HIS A 70 -2.58 8.45 -7.56
CA HIS A 70 -4.01 8.54 -7.87
C HIS A 70 -4.25 8.81 -9.37
N MET A 71 -3.24 9.29 -10.08
CA MET A 71 -3.25 9.43 -11.53
C MET A 71 -2.09 8.62 -12.15
N VAL A 72 -2.41 7.80 -13.15
CA VAL A 72 -1.40 7.11 -13.96
C VAL A 72 -1.25 7.85 -15.29
N PHE A 73 -0.08 8.45 -15.52
CA PHE A 73 0.25 9.00 -16.83
C PHE A 73 0.69 7.84 -17.74
N ARG A 74 -0.11 7.49 -18.75
CA ARG A 74 0.38 6.68 -19.88
C ARG A 74 1.13 7.62 -20.82
N GLY A 75 2.46 7.58 -20.77
CA GLY A 75 3.31 8.32 -21.69
C GLY A 75 3.76 7.46 -22.88
N LEU A 76 3.68 8.08 -24.08
CA LEU A 76 4.39 7.77 -25.34
C LEU A 76 3.65 7.00 -26.45
N ASP A 77 2.59 7.63 -26.99
CA ASP A 77 2.25 7.50 -28.42
C ASP A 77 2.72 8.75 -29.18
N GLY A 78 4.01 8.76 -29.54
CA GLY A 78 4.56 9.56 -30.65
C GLY A 78 4.57 11.08 -30.52
N VAL A 79 5.33 11.70 -31.43
CA VAL A 79 5.54 13.15 -31.58
C VAL A 79 4.23 13.97 -31.74
N LEU A 80 3.11 13.29 -31.98
CA LEU A 80 1.75 13.85 -32.05
C LEU A 80 1.12 14.12 -30.66
N ALA A 81 1.65 13.54 -29.57
CA ALA A 81 1.14 13.75 -28.22
C ALA A 81 1.44 15.14 -27.64
N LEU A 82 2.41 15.88 -28.20
CA LEU A 82 2.76 17.24 -27.77
C LEU A 82 1.67 18.28 -28.08
N PHE A 83 0.74 17.96 -28.98
CA PHE A 83 -0.32 18.87 -29.42
C PHE A 83 -1.72 18.48 -28.91
N ARG A 84 -1.82 17.43 -28.09
CA ARG A 84 -3.09 17.03 -27.48
C ARG A 84 -3.06 17.33 -25.98
N PRO A 85 -4.06 18.03 -25.41
CA PRO A 85 -4.25 18.01 -23.98
C PRO A 85 -4.42 16.56 -23.56
N SER A 86 -3.45 16.01 -22.83
CA SER A 86 -3.55 14.66 -22.28
C SER A 86 -4.79 14.61 -21.39
N PRO A 87 -5.81 13.79 -21.69
CA PRO A 87 -6.96 13.68 -20.81
C PRO A 87 -6.47 13.03 -19.51
N ARG A 88 -6.42 13.83 -18.44
CA ARG A 88 -6.33 13.32 -17.08
C ARG A 88 -7.52 12.39 -16.88
N ARG A 89 -7.31 11.08 -16.96
CA ARG A 89 -8.36 10.11 -16.63
C ARG A 89 -8.30 9.89 -15.13
N PRO A 90 -9.39 10.17 -14.39
CA PRO A 90 -9.49 9.76 -13.00
C PRO A 90 -9.18 8.27 -12.87
N ALA A 91 -8.52 7.86 -11.78
CA ALA A 91 -8.43 6.45 -11.46
C ALA A 91 -9.85 5.86 -11.36
N PRO A 92 -10.05 4.58 -11.75
CA PRO A 92 -11.31 3.92 -11.52
C PRO A 92 -11.65 3.92 -10.02
N ASP A 93 -12.93 4.06 -9.69
CA ASP A 93 -13.43 4.12 -8.31
C ASP A 93 -13.04 2.88 -7.48
N VAL A 94 -12.79 1.75 -8.15
CA VAL A 94 -12.29 0.50 -7.58
C VAL A 94 -11.10 0.00 -8.40
N ARG A 95 -10.01 -0.35 -7.72
CA ARG A 95 -8.83 -0.95 -8.33
C ARG A 95 -8.18 -2.00 -7.43
N ASP A 96 -7.53 -2.97 -8.06
CA ASP A 96 -6.70 -3.96 -7.39
C ASP A 96 -5.25 -3.44 -7.33
N GLU A 97 -4.72 -3.29 -6.12
CA GLU A 97 -3.40 -2.76 -5.83
C GLU A 97 -2.48 -3.88 -5.33
N PRO A 98 -1.43 -4.26 -6.07
CA PRO A 98 -0.43 -5.19 -5.58
C PRO A 98 0.42 -4.50 -4.50
N VAL A 99 0.48 -5.12 -3.32
CA VAL A 99 1.29 -4.63 -2.21
C VAL A 99 2.33 -5.68 -1.87
N VAL A 100 3.56 -5.22 -1.67
CA VAL A 100 4.68 -6.02 -1.17
C VAL A 100 5.14 -5.44 0.15
N CYS A 101 5.47 -6.29 1.11
CA CYS A 101 6.11 -5.86 2.33
C CYS A 101 7.46 -5.21 2.00
N ALA A 102 7.64 -3.95 2.39
CA ALA A 102 8.87 -3.19 2.17
C ALA A 102 9.50 -2.69 3.49
N CYS A 103 9.22 -3.35 4.62
CA CYS A 103 9.77 -2.97 5.91
C CYS A 103 11.30 -3.10 5.95
N GLU A 104 11.93 -2.32 6.82
CA GLU A 104 13.40 -2.31 6.99
C GLU A 104 13.87 -3.21 8.14
N GLU A 105 12.95 -3.84 8.87
CA GLU A 105 13.24 -4.78 9.95
C GLU A 105 14.14 -5.95 9.47
N HIS A 106 14.89 -6.52 10.40
CA HIS A 106 15.73 -7.68 10.12
C HIS A 106 14.87 -8.91 9.84
N HIS A 107 15.23 -9.68 8.81
CA HIS A 107 14.64 -10.97 8.50
C HIS A 107 15.76 -11.96 8.20
N PRO A 108 15.81 -13.12 8.89
CA PRO A 108 16.70 -14.21 8.53
C PRO A 108 16.55 -14.58 7.06
N ASP A 109 17.65 -15.01 6.42
CA ASP A 109 17.67 -15.47 5.02
C ASP A 109 17.26 -14.42 3.96
N ARG A 110 17.15 -13.14 4.33
CA ARG A 110 16.87 -12.07 3.37
C ARG A 110 18.03 -11.92 2.38
N PRO A 111 17.80 -12.08 1.06
CA PRO A 111 18.84 -11.90 0.07
C PRO A 111 19.42 -10.48 0.09
N GLU A 112 20.70 -10.36 -0.27
CA GLU A 112 21.36 -9.06 -0.37
C GLU A 112 20.61 -8.12 -1.32
N GLY A 113 20.51 -6.84 -0.93
CA GLY A 113 19.81 -5.82 -1.70
C GLY A 113 18.27 -5.89 -1.66
N ARG A 114 17.66 -6.85 -0.95
CA ARG A 114 16.21 -6.94 -0.76
C ARG A 114 15.74 -6.23 0.51
N LYS A 115 14.48 -5.77 0.49
CA LYS A 115 13.75 -5.23 1.64
C LYS A 115 12.54 -6.12 1.97
N GLY A 116 11.99 -5.95 3.17
CA GLY A 116 10.79 -6.64 3.63
C GLY A 116 11.00 -8.10 4.03
N CYS A 117 9.90 -8.73 4.43
CA CYS A 117 9.82 -10.15 4.79
C CYS A 117 9.52 -11.08 3.60
N GLY A 118 9.30 -10.52 2.40
CA GLY A 118 8.92 -11.27 1.19
C GLY A 118 7.41 -11.50 1.02
N ALA A 119 6.56 -11.10 1.98
CA ALA A 119 5.11 -11.19 1.81
C ALA A 119 4.58 -10.24 0.73
N TYR A 120 3.65 -10.74 -0.09
CA TYR A 120 2.92 -9.94 -1.08
C TYR A 120 1.43 -10.33 -1.13
N TRP A 121 0.56 -9.37 -1.47
CA TRP A 121 -0.88 -9.56 -1.59
C TRP A 121 -1.47 -8.56 -2.58
N VAL A 122 -2.73 -8.76 -2.95
CA VAL A 122 -3.50 -7.82 -3.79
C VAL A 122 -4.63 -7.26 -2.94
N LEU A 123 -4.66 -5.93 -2.79
CA LEU A 123 -5.69 -5.23 -2.03
C LEU A 123 -6.68 -4.57 -2.99
N ARG A 124 -7.98 -4.82 -2.79
CA ARG A 124 -9.02 -4.09 -3.52
C ARG A 124 -9.30 -2.76 -2.82
N ILE A 125 -8.99 -1.67 -3.49
CA ILE A 125 -9.11 -0.31 -2.97
C ILE A 125 -10.29 0.37 -3.65
N SER A 126 -11.15 0.97 -2.85
CA SER A 126 -12.27 1.81 -3.29
C SER A 126 -12.12 3.20 -2.70
N GLY A 127 -12.19 4.25 -3.54
CA GLY A 127 -12.19 5.64 -3.07
C GLY A 127 -10.99 6.45 -3.56
N GLY A 128 -11.26 7.35 -4.50
CA GLY A 128 -10.36 8.37 -5.00
C GLY A 128 -10.83 9.81 -4.74
N ASP A 129 -12.12 10.00 -4.48
CA ASP A 129 -12.74 11.32 -4.34
C ASP A 129 -13.76 11.32 -3.18
N ALA A 130 -13.46 12.10 -2.16
CA ALA A 130 -14.43 12.85 -1.36
C ALA A 130 -13.94 14.29 -1.28
#